data_AF-A0A821N738-F1
#
_entry.id   AF-A0A821N738-F1
#
_cell.length_a   1.000
_cell.length_b   1.000
_cell.length_c   1.000
_cell.angle_alpha   90.00
_cell.angle_beta   90.00
_cell.angle_gamma   90.00
#
_symmetry.space_group_name_H-M   'P 1'
#
loop_
_entity.id
_entity.type
_entity.pdbx_description
1 polymer ?
#
loop_
_entity_poly.entity_id
_entity_poly.type
_entity_poly.pdbx_seq_one_letter_code
_entity_poly.pdbx_strand_id
1 'polypeptide(L)'
;MYFIVYLLFICKLSVIYSVPLSEFFPFGASASDTLFLPNDDSSTNALPLPHVFPYFNINHRQIYLANNGLFSFLGPISEYVPTPFPLSDNRRLIAGFWSDIDTRGNISSGNRVYYHI
;
A
#
# COMPACT_ATOMS: atom_id res chain seq x y z
N MET A 1 12.46 -52.78 -33.63
CA MET A 1 12.17 -52.75 -32.17
C MET A 1 12.14 -51.29 -31.76
N TYR A 2 10.95 -50.71 -31.52
CA TYR A 2 10.81 -49.28 -31.19
C TYR A 2 10.45 -49.14 -29.70
N PHE A 3 11.26 -48.40 -28.95
CA PHE A 3 11.00 -48.03 -27.57
C PHE A 3 10.21 -46.71 -27.54
N ILE A 4 9.01 -46.73 -26.98
CA ILE A 4 8.22 -45.52 -26.70
C ILE A 4 8.54 -45.10 -25.26
N VAL A 5 9.03 -43.87 -25.09
CA VAL A 5 9.25 -43.25 -23.78
C VAL A 5 8.07 -42.34 -23.49
N TYR A 6 7.28 -42.65 -22.46
CA TYR A 6 6.23 -41.77 -21.97
C TYR A 6 6.83 -40.73 -21.02
N LEU A 7 6.69 -39.45 -21.36
CA LEU A 7 7.04 -38.34 -20.48
C LEU A 7 5.82 -38.04 -19.58
N LEU A 8 5.92 -38.37 -18.29
CA LEU A 8 4.91 -38.01 -17.30
C LEU A 8 5.11 -36.56 -16.86
N PHE A 9 4.19 -35.68 -17.26
CA PHE A 9 4.14 -34.30 -16.81
C PHE A 9 3.34 -34.24 -15.49
N ILE A 10 4.03 -34.15 -14.35
CA ILE A 10 3.37 -33.96 -13.06
C ILE A 10 3.12 -32.46 -12.87
N CYS A 11 1.88 -32.02 -13.11
CA CYS A 11 1.45 -30.66 -12.80
C CYS A 11 1.16 -30.55 -11.30
N LYS A 12 2.02 -29.87 -10.54
CA LYS A 12 1.71 -29.50 -9.15
C LYS A 12 0.70 -28.34 -9.18
N LEU A 13 -0.55 -28.64 -8.84
CA LEU A 13 -1.56 -27.62 -8.55
C LEU A 13 -1.34 -27.11 -7.12
N SER A 14 -0.84 -25.89 -6.99
CA SER A 14 -0.80 -25.17 -5.72
C SER A 14 -2.08 -24.35 -5.58
N VAL A 15 -2.88 -24.64 -4.56
CA VAL A 15 -4.01 -23.77 -4.19
C VAL A 15 -3.46 -22.62 -3.36
N ILE A 16 -3.66 -21.39 -3.82
CA ILE A 16 -3.33 -20.18 -3.06
C ILE A 16 -4.63 -19.70 -2.40
N TYR A 17 -4.63 -19.60 -1.08
CA TYR A 17 -5.74 -19.01 -0.32
C TYR A 17 -5.44 -17.54 -0.04
N SER A 18 -6.46 -16.69 -0.11
CA SER A 18 -6.37 -15.33 0.44
C SER A 18 -6.38 -15.41 1.97
N VAL A 19 -5.63 -14.51 2.62
CA VAL A 19 -5.75 -14.33 4.08
C VAL A 19 -7.15 -13.77 4.38
N PRO A 20 -7.94 -14.42 5.27
CA PRO A 20 -9.27 -13.92 5.61
C PRO A 20 -9.18 -12.63 6.41
N LEU A 21 -10.18 -11.75 6.29
CA LEU A 21 -10.20 -10.47 7.01
C LEU A 21 -10.13 -10.61 8.53
N SER A 22 -10.56 -11.75 9.08
CA SER A 22 -10.46 -12.05 10.51
C SER A 22 -9.03 -12.20 11.02
N GLU A 23 -8.05 -12.40 10.13
CA GLU A 23 -6.62 -12.48 10.47
C GLU A 23 -5.90 -11.14 10.31
N PHE A 24 -6.57 -10.10 9.80
CA PHE A 24 -5.99 -8.77 9.66
C PHE A 24 -6.07 -8.05 11.01
N PHE A 25 -5.20 -7.05 11.21
CA PHE A 25 -5.43 -6.07 12.27
C PHE A 25 -6.81 -5.42 12.09
N PRO A 26 -7.53 -5.08 13.18
CA PRO A 26 -8.79 -4.36 13.07
C PRO A 26 -8.59 -3.09 12.24
N PHE A 27 -9.47 -2.88 11.26
CA PHE A 27 -9.37 -1.76 10.33
C PHE A 27 -10.76 -1.18 10.00
N GLY A 28 -10.76 0.01 9.42
CA GLY A 28 -11.96 0.70 8.95
C GLY A 28 -12.63 1.53 10.04
N ALA A 29 -13.82 2.05 9.72
CA ALA A 29 -14.53 3.00 10.59
C ALA A 29 -14.84 2.43 11.99
N SER A 30 -15.11 1.12 12.10
CA SER A 30 -15.32 0.45 13.39
C SER A 30 -14.06 0.37 14.26
N ALA A 31 -12.88 0.49 13.66
CA ALA A 31 -11.59 0.56 14.35
C ALA A 31 -11.15 2.00 14.63
N SER A 32 -11.99 3.00 14.34
CA SER A 32 -11.66 4.43 14.43
C SER A 32 -10.64 4.91 13.40
N ASP A 33 -10.53 4.21 12.26
CA ASP A 33 -9.75 4.67 11.13
C ASP A 33 -10.50 5.73 10.33
N THR A 34 -9.75 6.61 9.69
CA THR A 34 -10.27 7.58 8.74
C THR A 34 -10.33 6.98 7.35
N LEU A 35 -11.46 7.14 6.66
CA LEU A 35 -11.60 6.79 5.26
C LEU A 35 -10.85 7.82 4.40
N PHE A 36 -9.93 7.36 3.57
CA PHE A 36 -9.37 8.16 2.49
C PHE A 36 -10.45 8.37 1.43
N LEU A 37 -10.72 9.63 1.05
CA LEU A 37 -11.73 9.91 0.03
C LEU A 37 -11.39 9.23 -1.30
N PRO A 38 -12.38 8.69 -2.04
CA PRO A 38 -12.16 8.08 -3.34
C PRO A 38 -11.35 8.99 -4.28
N ASN A 39 -10.23 8.48 -4.77
CA ASN A 39 -9.29 9.19 -5.63
C ASN A 39 -8.43 8.23 -6.46
N ASP A 40 -7.63 8.84 -7.33
CA ASP A 40 -6.62 8.24 -8.19
C ASP A 40 -5.38 9.13 -8.03
N ASP A 41 -4.30 8.57 -7.49
CA ASP A 41 -3.00 9.25 -7.29
C ASP A 41 -3.00 10.54 -6.46
N SER A 42 -3.87 10.64 -5.45
CA SER A 42 -3.94 11.82 -4.59
C SER A 42 -3.37 11.59 -3.20
N SER A 43 -2.91 12.68 -2.59
CA SER A 43 -2.41 12.71 -1.22
C SER A 43 -3.31 13.51 -0.28
N THR A 44 -3.20 13.23 1.01
CA THR A 44 -3.76 14.08 2.07
C THR A 44 -3.06 15.43 2.11
N ASN A 45 -3.67 16.39 2.83
CA ASN A 45 -2.93 17.51 3.39
C ASN A 45 -1.94 17.02 4.47
N ALA A 46 -1.11 17.94 5.00
CA ALA A 46 -0.22 17.63 6.11
C ALA A 46 -1.04 17.17 7.33
N LEU A 47 -0.75 15.98 7.83
CA LEU A 47 -1.32 15.42 9.05
C LEU A 47 -0.31 15.53 10.18
N PRO A 48 -0.70 16.03 11.37
CA PRO A 48 0.21 16.10 12.52
C PRO A 48 0.51 14.70 13.05
N LEU A 49 1.77 14.42 13.35
CA LEU A 49 2.17 13.17 14.00
C LEU A 49 1.95 13.27 15.51
N PRO A 50 1.48 12.19 16.18
CA PRO A 50 1.27 12.19 17.64
C PRO A 50 2.58 12.34 18.42
N HIS A 51 3.69 11.89 17.82
CA HIS A 51 5.04 11.97 18.36
C HIS A 51 6.02 12.45 17.30
N VAL A 52 7.15 13.02 17.75
CA VAL A 52 8.24 13.37 16.83
C VAL A 52 8.77 12.10 16.19
N PHE A 53 8.86 12.09 14.86
CA PHE A 53 9.40 10.96 14.10
C PHE A 53 10.78 11.33 13.54
N PRO A 54 11.88 10.75 14.07
CA PRO A 54 13.22 10.99 13.56
C PRO A 54 13.46 10.19 12.27
N TYR A 55 13.69 10.86 11.15
CA TYR A 55 13.96 10.23 9.86
C TYR A 55 14.91 11.08 9.01
N PHE A 56 15.91 10.44 8.41
CA PHE A 56 16.99 11.13 7.66
C PHE A 56 17.71 12.20 8.52
N ASN A 57 17.99 11.89 9.79
CA ASN A 57 18.61 12.79 10.77
C ASN A 57 17.85 14.11 11.01
N ILE A 58 16.56 14.15 10.68
CA ILE A 58 15.68 15.29 10.92
C ILE A 58 14.45 14.82 11.69
N ASN A 59 14.00 15.66 12.62
CA ASN A 59 12.79 15.45 13.39
C ASN A 59 11.57 15.96 12.60
N HIS A 60 10.65 15.06 12.25
CA HIS A 60 9.40 15.41 11.58
C HIS A 60 8.25 15.43 12.57
N ARG A 61 7.30 16.35 12.35
CA ARG A 61 6.07 16.50 13.15
C ARG A 61 4.80 16.37 12.31
N GLN A 62 4.96 16.12 11.02
CA GLN A 62 3.87 15.99 10.09
C GLN A 62 4.21 14.95 9.02
N ILE A 63 3.16 14.42 8.38
CA ILE A 63 3.26 13.44 7.32
C ILE A 63 2.15 13.66 6.30
N TYR A 64 2.39 13.25 5.06
CA TYR A 64 1.43 13.21 3.97
C TYR A 64 1.24 11.76 3.56
N LEU A 65 0.00 11.33 3.35
CA LEU A 65 -0.32 9.96 2.94
C LEU A 65 -0.85 10.00 1.51
N ALA A 66 -0.37 9.11 0.66
CA ALA A 66 -0.95 8.85 -0.66
C ALA A 66 -1.81 7.59 -0.63
N ASN A 67 -2.91 7.59 -1.40
CA ASN A 67 -3.79 6.42 -1.56
C ASN A 67 -3.03 5.16 -2.04
N ASN A 68 -1.96 5.36 -2.81
CA ASN A 68 -1.10 4.31 -3.34
C ASN A 68 -0.18 3.64 -2.29
N GLY A 69 -0.25 4.05 -1.02
CA GLY A 69 0.49 3.45 0.09
C GLY A 69 1.83 4.11 0.42
N LEU A 70 2.13 5.26 -0.19
CA LEU A 70 3.29 6.06 0.13
C LEU A 70 3.03 7.03 1.28
N PHE A 71 4.03 7.20 2.13
CA PHE A 71 4.07 8.21 3.18
C PHE A 71 5.23 9.17 2.96
N SER A 72 4.99 10.47 2.98
CA SER A 72 6.01 11.51 2.77
C SER A 72 6.12 12.44 3.96
N PHE A 73 7.36 12.80 4.31
CA PHE A 73 7.64 13.80 5.34
C PHE A 73 7.86 15.21 4.76
N LEU A 74 7.92 15.37 3.44
CA LEU A 74 8.31 16.63 2.80
C LEU A 74 7.17 17.35 2.09
N GLY A 75 6.13 16.63 1.68
CA GLY A 75 5.05 17.19 0.88
C GLY A 75 4.15 16.12 0.28
N PRO A 76 3.06 16.53 -0.39
CA PRO A 76 2.18 15.62 -1.10
C PRO A 76 2.89 14.90 -2.24
N ILE A 77 2.35 13.74 -2.61
CA ILE A 77 2.90 12.80 -3.58
C ILE A 77 1.85 12.55 -4.67
N SER A 78 2.29 12.49 -5.92
CA SER A 78 1.43 12.18 -7.07
C SER A 78 2.02 11.07 -7.95
N GLU A 79 2.96 10.28 -7.44
CA GLU A 79 3.52 9.16 -8.18
C GLU A 79 2.60 7.94 -8.15
N TYR A 80 2.33 7.45 -9.35
CA TYR A 80 1.48 6.29 -9.59
C TYR A 80 2.28 5.04 -9.96
N VAL A 81 3.48 5.20 -10.54
CA VAL A 81 4.35 4.08 -10.92
C VAL A 81 5.30 3.71 -9.77
N PRO A 82 5.21 2.49 -9.20
CA PRO A 82 6.14 2.02 -8.21
C PRO A 82 7.57 1.98 -8.74
N THR A 83 8.47 2.66 -8.03
CA THR A 83 9.90 2.71 -8.35
C THR A 83 10.71 2.14 -7.18
N PRO A 84 11.70 1.26 -7.43
CA PRO A 84 12.53 0.72 -6.36
C PRO A 84 13.31 1.80 -5.58
N PHE A 85 13.41 1.62 -4.27
CA PHE A 85 14.28 2.44 -3.43
C PHE A 85 15.77 2.08 -3.63
N PRO A 86 16.71 3.03 -3.43
CA PRO A 86 16.49 4.42 -3.03
C PRO A 86 16.08 5.31 -4.19
N LEU A 87 15.23 6.31 -3.91
CA LEU A 87 14.79 7.30 -4.88
C LEU A 87 15.68 8.56 -4.80
N SER A 88 15.83 9.28 -5.92
CA SER A 88 16.59 10.53 -6.01
C SER A 88 15.92 11.70 -5.27
N ASP A 89 16.55 12.89 -5.33
CA ASP A 89 15.94 14.18 -4.95
C ASP A 89 15.60 14.35 -3.47
N ASN A 90 16.36 13.68 -2.60
CA ASN A 90 16.24 13.80 -1.13
C ASN A 90 14.82 13.49 -0.61
N ARG A 91 14.11 12.61 -1.31
CA ARG A 91 12.79 12.13 -0.92
C ARG A 91 12.87 11.43 0.44
N ARG A 92 11.90 11.73 1.29
CA ARG A 92 11.75 11.11 2.62
C ARG A 92 10.45 10.34 2.60
N LEU A 93 10.49 9.19 1.92
CA LEU A 93 9.34 8.34 1.69
C LEU A 93 9.46 7.03 2.47
N ILE A 94 8.34 6.60 3.05
CA ILE A 94 8.17 5.24 3.56
C ILE A 94 7.11 4.57 2.69
N ALA A 95 7.38 3.33 2.27
CA ALA A 95 6.43 2.49 1.54
C ALA A 95 6.33 1.14 2.26
N GLY A 96 5.25 0.92 3.02
CA GLY A 96 4.91 -0.43 3.51
C GLY A 96 4.27 -1.28 2.40
N PHE A 97 3.62 -0.59 1.46
CA PHE A 97 2.99 -1.11 0.26
C PHE A 97 3.00 0.03 -0.76
N TRP A 98 3.38 -0.21 -2.02
CA TRP A 98 3.25 0.78 -3.08
C TRP A 98 2.66 0.12 -4.32
N SER A 99 1.44 0.50 -4.64
CA SER A 99 0.71 0.04 -5.82
C SER A 99 -0.04 1.20 -6.43
N ASP A 100 -0.26 1.11 -7.74
CA ASP A 100 -1.20 1.95 -8.46
C ASP A 100 -2.64 1.50 -8.08
N ILE A 101 -3.38 2.34 -7.32
CA ILE A 101 -4.71 2.00 -6.80
C ILE A 101 -5.73 3.10 -7.12
N ASP A 102 -6.69 2.78 -7.98
CA ASP A 102 -7.86 3.62 -8.25
C ASP A 102 -9.04 3.29 -7.32
N THR A 103 -9.31 4.18 -6.37
CA THR A 103 -10.41 4.03 -5.40
C THR A 103 -11.73 4.70 -5.82
N ARG A 104 -11.82 5.26 -7.04
CA ARG A 104 -13.04 5.93 -7.55
C ARG A 104 -14.16 4.95 -7.88
N GLY A 105 -13.82 3.69 -8.17
CA GLY A 105 -14.77 2.63 -8.46
C GLY A 105 -15.64 2.28 -7.23
N ASN A 106 -16.96 2.32 -7.39
CA ASN A 106 -17.90 1.97 -6.31
C ASN A 106 -18.17 0.46 -6.29
N ILE A 107 -17.46 -0.26 -5.41
CA ILE A 107 -17.66 -1.69 -5.17
C ILE A 107 -18.32 -1.87 -3.81
N SER A 108 -19.41 -2.66 -3.73
CA SER A 108 -20.05 -2.95 -2.45
C SER A 108 -19.04 -3.59 -1.50
N SER A 109 -18.78 -2.92 -0.37
CA SER A 109 -17.86 -3.36 0.68
C SER A 109 -16.38 -3.48 0.27
N GLY A 110 -15.95 -2.83 -0.82
CA GLY A 110 -14.56 -2.88 -1.30
C GLY A 110 -14.04 -1.53 -1.79
N ASN A 111 -12.82 -1.55 -2.33
CA ASN A 111 -12.13 -0.42 -2.97
C ASN A 111 -11.96 0.82 -2.07
N ARG A 112 -11.48 0.62 -0.84
CA ARG A 112 -11.31 1.69 0.16
C ARG A 112 -9.94 1.60 0.79
N VAL A 113 -9.36 2.77 1.02
CA VAL A 113 -8.13 2.94 1.80
C VAL A 113 -8.51 3.61 3.12
N TYR A 114 -8.03 3.04 4.22
CA TYR A 114 -8.22 3.57 5.55
C TYR A 114 -6.86 3.90 6.15
N TYR A 115 -6.82 4.93 6.99
CA TYR A 115 -5.60 5.32 7.71
C TYR A 115 -5.91 5.76 9.14
N HIS A 116 -4.90 5.59 10.00
CA HIS A 116 -4.88 6.08 11.37
C HIS A 116 -3.52 6.73 11.63
N ILE A 117 -3.50 7.86 12.34
CA ILE A 117 -2.28 8.62 12.67
C ILE A 117 -2.08 8.64 14.17
#